data_AF-A0A2R6IQ53-F1
#
_entry.id   AF-A0A2R6IQ53-F1
#
_cell.length_a   1.000
_cell.length_b   1.000
_cell.length_c   1.000
_cell.angle_alpha   90.00
_cell.angle_beta   90.00
_cell.angle_gamma   90.00
#
_symmetry.space_group_name_H-M   'P 1'
#
loop_
_entity.id
_entity.type
_entity.pdbx_description
1 polymer ?
#
loop_
_entity_poly.entity_id
_entity_poly.type
_entity_poly.pdbx_seq_one_letter_code
_entity_poly.pdbx_strand_id
1 'polypeptide(L)'
;MTATYVCPYCGGEIERGFSVQYLVRSCSDCGEHGRFVHRAVAAALEEVSTADMPDGWAEEPLDERLLIAVREGVLDVGDARARDGE
;
A
#
# COMPACT_ATOMS: atom_id res chain seq x y z
N MET A 1 13.84 11.74 -8.18
CA MET A 1 12.55 11.00 -8.22
C MET A 1 12.04 10.94 -6.80
N THR A 2 10.91 11.58 -6.56
CA THR A 2 10.19 11.43 -5.30
C THR A 2 9.11 10.37 -5.46
N ALA A 3 8.72 9.74 -4.36
CA ALA A 3 7.66 8.74 -4.31
C ALA A 3 6.71 9.06 -3.17
N THR A 4 5.42 8.81 -3.40
CA THR A 4 4.36 9.05 -2.43
C THR A 4 3.97 7.75 -1.74
N TYR A 5 3.80 7.81 -0.42
CA TYR A 5 3.41 6.67 0.40
C TYR A 5 2.20 7.02 1.25
N VAL A 6 1.30 6.07 1.39
CA VAL A 6 -0.02 6.22 2.00
C VAL A 6 -0.06 5.50 3.34
N CYS A 7 -0.54 6.18 4.37
CA CYS A 7 -0.79 5.59 5.70
C CYS A 7 -1.91 4.55 5.60
N PRO A 8 -1.72 3.33 6.12
CA PRO A 8 -2.72 2.28 6.00
C PRO A 8 -3.98 2.50 6.85
N TYR A 9 -3.91 3.40 7.84
CA TYR A 9 -5.00 3.65 8.79
C TYR A 9 -5.84 4.87 8.46
N CYS A 10 -5.21 5.97 8.03
CA CYS A 10 -5.91 7.25 7.80
C CYS A 10 -5.81 7.77 6.36
N GLY A 11 -5.09 7.07 5.48
CA GLY A 11 -4.86 7.52 4.10
C GLY A 11 -3.89 8.72 3.98
N GLY A 12 -3.29 9.18 5.06
CA GLY A 12 -2.34 10.30 5.04
C GLY A 12 -1.14 10.01 4.13
N GLU A 13 -0.81 10.95 3.25
CA GLU A 13 0.24 10.81 2.24
C GLU A 13 1.54 11.48 2.67
N ILE A 14 2.67 10.87 2.32
CA ILE A 14 3.99 11.47 2.49
C ILE A 14 4.90 11.23 1.29
N GLU A 15 5.64 12.27 0.91
CA GLU A 15 6.62 12.20 -0.16
C GLU A 15 8.02 11.91 0.38
N ARG A 16 8.79 11.08 -0.33
CA ARG A 16 10.20 10.80 -0.03
C ARG A 16 11.04 10.84 -1.29
N GLY A 17 12.28 11.34 -1.16
CA GLY A 17 13.26 11.41 -2.25
C GLY A 17 13.87 10.07 -2.68
N PHE A 18 13.23 8.96 -2.30
CA PHE A 18 13.61 7.61 -2.67
C PHE A 18 12.34 6.78 -2.83
N SER A 19 12.43 5.73 -3.65
CA SER A 19 11.31 4.84 -3.90
C SER A 19 11.64 3.42 -3.41
N VAL A 20 10.81 2.90 -2.50
CA VAL A 20 10.81 1.54 -1.93
C VAL A 20 9.36 1.05 -1.88
N GLN A 21 9.13 -0.22 -1.54
CA GLN A 21 7.78 -0.81 -1.58
C GLN A 21 6.88 -0.30 -0.44
N TYR A 22 7.45 -0.21 0.77
CA TYR A 22 6.77 0.31 1.94
C TYR A 22 7.76 0.96 2.91
N LEU A 23 7.22 1.74 3.83
CA LEU A 23 7.94 2.43 4.90
C LEU A 23 7.33 2.09 6.25
N VAL A 24 8.12 1.53 7.17
CA VAL A 24 7.69 1.32 8.55
C VAL A 24 7.89 2.62 9.31
N ARG A 25 6.80 3.28 9.73
CA ARG A 25 6.87 4.52 10.49
C ARG A 25 5.57 4.82 11.23
N SER A 26 5.65 5.75 12.19
CA SER A 26 4.46 6.38 12.76
C SER A 26 3.94 7.49 11.87
N CYS A 27 2.62 7.51 11.70
CA CYS A 27 1.90 8.54 10.98
C CYS A 27 1.89 9.84 11.76
N SER A 28 2.16 10.95 11.07
CA SER A 28 2.13 12.28 11.69
C SER A 28 0.70 12.80 11.87
N ASP A 29 -0.27 12.29 11.09
CA ASP A 29 -1.67 12.69 11.14
C ASP A 29 -2.48 11.92 12.19
N CYS A 30 -2.43 10.58 12.15
CA CYS A 30 -3.21 9.75 13.08
C CYS A 30 -2.41 9.18 14.25
N GLY A 31 -1.09 9.33 14.27
CA GLY A 31 -0.23 8.78 15.33
C GLY A 31 0.07 7.27 15.23
N GLU A 32 -0.73 6.53 14.45
CA GLU A 32 -0.59 5.07 14.32
C GLU A 32 0.73 4.65 13.68
N HIS A 33 1.29 3.55 14.17
CA HIS A 33 2.51 2.96 13.65
C HIS A 33 2.19 1.84 12.67
N GLY A 34 2.63 1.97 11.43
CA GLY A 34 2.31 0.99 10.40
C GLY A 34 3.25 1.02 9.20
N ARG A 35 2.92 0.20 8.21
CA ARG A 35 3.63 0.17 6.92
C ARG A 35 2.91 1.08 5.95
N PHE A 36 3.52 2.22 5.69
CA PHE A 36 3.10 3.13 4.64
C PHE A 36 3.39 2.49 3.29
N VAL A 37 2.37 2.31 2.48
CA VAL A 37 2.45 1.61 1.19
C VAL A 37 2.66 2.63 0.08
N HIS A 38 3.49 2.31 -0.91
CA HIS A 38 3.67 3.18 -2.07
C HIS A 38 2.32 3.45 -2.76
N ARG A 39 2.06 4.67 -3.23
CA ARG A 39 0.76 5.07 -3.80
C ARG A 39 0.31 4.18 -4.96
N ALA A 40 1.19 3.86 -5.90
CA ALA A 40 0.88 2.92 -6.98
C ALA A 40 0.46 1.53 -6.49
N VAL A 41 1.12 1.03 -5.43
CA VAL A 41 0.77 -0.26 -4.81
C VAL A 41 -0.59 -0.15 -4.10
N ALA A 42 -0.85 0.99 -3.45
CA ALA A 42 -2.15 1.26 -2.83
C ALA A 42 -3.29 1.29 -3.86
N ALA A 43 -3.09 1.99 -4.98
CA ALA A 43 -4.06 2.05 -6.07
C ALA A 43 -4.32 0.66 -6.68
N ALA A 44 -3.26 -0.12 -6.93
CA ALA A 44 -3.41 -1.48 -7.42
C ALA A 44 -4.23 -2.37 -6.44
N LEU A 45 -4.06 -2.19 -5.13
CA LEU A 45 -4.84 -2.91 -4.11
C LEU A 45 -6.32 -2.50 -4.08
N GLU A 46 -6.66 -1.27 -4.47
CA GLU A 46 -8.06 -0.85 -4.63
C GLU A 46 -8.72 -1.47 -5.87
N GLU A 47 -7.93 -1.78 -6.90
CA GLU A 47 -8.39 -2.44 -8.12
C GLU A 47 -8.51 -3.97 -7.98
N VAL A 48 -7.90 -4.57 -6.95
CA VAL A 48 -8.07 -6.00 -6.65
C VAL A 48 -9.53 -6.26 -6.31
N SER A 49 -10.17 -7.10 -7.12
CA SER A 49 -11.56 -7.50 -6.92
C SER A 49 -11.72 -8.20 -5.57
N THR A 50 -12.68 -7.73 -4.76
CA THR A 50 -13.03 -8.34 -3.46
C THR A 50 -13.55 -9.77 -3.59
N ALA A 51 -13.94 -10.20 -4.79
CA ALA A 51 -14.49 -11.53 -5.05
C ALA A 51 -13.47 -12.67 -4.85
N ASP A 52 -12.18 -12.40 -5.03
CA ASP A 52 -11.09 -13.36 -4.82
C ASP A 52 -10.41 -13.19 -3.44
N MET A 53 -10.89 -12.25 -2.64
CA MET A 53 -10.29 -11.89 -1.35
C MET A 53 -11.15 -12.37 -0.18
N PRO A 54 -10.53 -12.63 0.98
CA PRO A 54 -11.27 -13.08 2.17
C PRO A 54 -12.34 -12.07 2.60
N ASP A 55 -13.39 -12.56 3.27
CA ASP A 55 -14.41 -11.73 3.90
C ASP A 55 -13.76 -10.64 4.78
N GLY A 56 -14.22 -9.40 4.63
CA GLY A 56 -13.66 -8.24 5.35
C GLY A 56 -12.47 -7.56 4.65
N TRP A 57 -12.05 -7.99 3.47
CA TRP A 57 -10.93 -7.40 2.72
C TRP A 57 -10.91 -5.87 2.69
N ALA A 58 -12.03 -5.24 2.35
CA ALA A 58 -12.12 -3.78 2.23
C ALA A 58 -12.04 -3.04 3.58
N GLU A 59 -12.29 -3.74 4.68
CA GLU A 59 -12.29 -3.21 6.05
C GLU A 59 -10.89 -3.32 6.68
N GLU A 60 -10.04 -4.19 6.15
CA GLU A 60 -8.67 -4.38 6.62
C GLU A 60 -7.77 -3.17 6.27
N PRO A 61 -6.82 -2.82 7.15
CA PRO A 61 -5.87 -1.76 6.88
C PRO A 61 -5.02 -2.08 5.64
N LEU A 62 -4.59 -1.04 4.93
CA LEU A 62 -3.92 -1.19 3.63
C LEU A 62 -2.65 -2.06 3.70
N ASP A 63 -1.95 -2.07 4.82
CA ASP A 63 -0.75 -2.88 4.96
C ASP A 63 -1.05 -4.36 5.17
N GLU A 64 -2.13 -4.69 5.86
CA GLU A 64 -2.61 -6.06 6.00
C GLU A 64 -3.08 -6.59 4.65
N ARG A 65 -3.83 -5.77 3.91
CA ARG A 65 -4.20 -6.04 2.52
C ARG A 65 -2.98 -6.32 1.65
N LEU A 66 -1.96 -5.47 1.70
CA LEU A 66 -0.71 -5.69 0.96
C LEU A 66 -0.08 -7.05 1.29
N LEU A 67 0.04 -7.40 2.57
CA LEU A 67 0.65 -8.65 3.00
C LEU A 67 -0.10 -9.88 2.49
N ILE A 68 -1.43 -9.83 2.50
CA ILE A 68 -2.28 -10.91 2.00
C ILE A 68 -2.17 -11.00 0.46
N ALA A 69 -2.29 -9.89 -0.27
CA ALA A 69 -2.21 -9.89 -1.73
C ALA A 69 -0.86 -10.43 -2.25
N VAL A 70 0.23 -10.09 -1.57
CA VAL A 70 1.57 -10.63 -1.90
C VAL A 70 1.67 -12.11 -1.55
N ARG A 71 1.11 -12.54 -0.41
CA ARG A 71 1.13 -13.94 0.02
C ARG A 71 0.34 -14.84 -0.93
N GLU A 72 -0.83 -14.38 -1.35
CA GLU A 72 -1.72 -15.12 -2.27
C GLU A 72 -1.29 -14.99 -3.74
N GLY A 73 -0.24 -14.21 -4.03
CA GLY A 73 0.27 -14.01 -5.39
C GLY A 73 -0.64 -13.15 -6.28
N VAL A 74 -1.63 -12.47 -5.69
CA VAL A 74 -2.56 -11.56 -6.37
C VAL A 74 -1.86 -10.28 -6.81
N LEU A 75 -0.84 -9.86 -6.06
CA LEU A 75 -0.04 -8.68 -6.39
C LEU A 75 1.45 -9.02 -6.40
N ASP A 76 2.11 -8.81 -7.54
CA ASP A 76 3.56 -8.73 -7.59
C ASP A 76 4.00 -7.28 -7.34
N VAL A 77 4.71 -7.06 -6.24
CA VAL A 77 5.12 -5.71 -5.80
C VAL A 77 6.17 -5.10 -6.75
N GLY A 78 6.87 -5.93 -7.53
CA GLY A 78 7.77 -5.47 -8.59
C GLY A 78 7.02 -4.84 -9.76
N ASP A 79 5.91 -5.47 -10.18
CA ASP A 79 5.06 -5.01 -11.30
C ASP A 79 4.23 -3.77 -10.94
N ALA A 80 3.70 -3.70 -9.71
CA ALA A 80 2.88 -2.57 -9.25
C ALA A 80 3.63 -1.22 -9.26
N ARG A 81 4.96 -1.25 -9.07
CA ARG A 81 5.80 -0.05 -9.06
C ARG A 81 6.24 0.40 -10.46
N ALA A 82 6.27 -0.50 -11.44
CA ALA A 82 6.63 -0.14 -12.81
C ALA A 82 5.66 0.88 -13.43
N ARG A 83 4.41 0.90 -12.97
CA ARG A 83 3.34 1.81 -13.45
C ARG A 83 3.47 3.27 -12.99
N ASP A 84 4.33 3.57 -12.01
CA ASP A 84 4.53 4.94 -11.46
C ASP A 84 5.79 5.64 -12.03
N GLY A 85 6.56 4.93 -12.86
CA GLY A 85 7.89 5.34 -13.31
C GLY A 85 8.04 5.57 -14.82
N GLU A 86 6.94 5.70 -15.57
CA GLU A 86 6.94 5.98 -17.01
C GLU A 86 6.70 7.46 -17.32
#